data_AF-A0A964C824-F1
#
_entry.id   AF-A0A964C824-F1
#
_cell.length_a   1.000
_cell.length_b   1.000
_cell.length_c   1.000
_cell.angle_alpha   90.00
_cell.angle_beta   90.00
_cell.angle_gamma   90.00
#
_symmetry.space_group_name_H-M   'P 1'
#
loop_
_entity.id
_entity.type
_entity.pdbx_description
1 polymer ?
#
loop_
_entity_poly.entity_id
_entity_poly.type
_entity_poly.pdbx_seq_one_letter_code
_entity_poly.pdbx_strand_id
1 'polypeptide(L)'
;MNILAGIKLPKSAETSDVYIRCNESASINYQEDDKKVVLSQGGVVSSNSYFNSFYERFYTQYTTLSSIYYLLKLEGDFKISVCREFDGQKNKEIISEESFKKCQFSDPVKILPINLLQGKKAGRIYFEITCSSEHGAFKEAWIATDESKTREASLGIVICTFKKEEFIQNTLTAIFQDELLEIKDFKVFVVDNGRTLDEADFGKPKQRLVPNINAGGSGGFTRGLVEALEEKKYSHFLLMDDDIELESECIYKLFPLYEYANSDFAVAGGLLNLEKKHMLYEAGASYNAYSKNRGFGPGALIALNYNIDLRDSNSLNRLLKEEDVDYGGFWFFSFSKELVEQTKLPLPLFIKIDDVEFGLRIKELGNNIVAFPSMAVWHQPASAKNVNWENYYYIRNDLIAYSIHYSPEYMDAVQHLTKVILQALAKFDYNHVEMVVKAFEDYLKGPDFIKNCDPETFHMSIIKLSKSYNNQNEVDKLAGTNLLTRWFKVAAEGSNEWSSVSTQWKSASKEMTSTIFWQQYLGLKN
;
A
#
# COMPACT_ATOMS: atom_id res chain seq x y z
N MET A 1 29.05 -7.36 5.78
CA MET A 1 27.85 -7.00 6.56
C MET A 1 26.98 -6.06 5.75
N ASN A 2 25.76 -6.50 5.46
CA ASN A 2 24.69 -5.72 4.84
C ASN A 2 23.48 -5.74 5.77
N ILE A 3 22.90 -4.57 6.06
CA ILE A 3 21.71 -4.46 6.90
C ILE A 3 20.47 -4.77 6.05
N LEU A 4 19.62 -5.69 6.51
CA LEU A 4 18.38 -6.07 5.86
C LEU A 4 17.16 -5.34 6.44
N ALA A 5 17.19 -5.02 7.74
CA ALA A 5 16.17 -4.21 8.39
C ALA A 5 16.69 -3.62 9.71
N GLY A 6 16.23 -2.43 10.06
CA GLY A 6 16.29 -1.88 11.40
C GLY A 6 15.17 -2.41 12.29
N ILE A 7 15.47 -2.62 13.56
CA ILE A 7 14.49 -2.93 14.60
C ILE A 7 14.08 -1.60 15.23
N LYS A 8 12.85 -1.16 14.96
CA LYS A 8 12.38 0.16 15.36
C LYS A 8 11.77 0.13 16.76
N LEU A 9 12.11 1.12 17.57
CA LEU A 9 11.39 1.42 18.82
C LEU A 9 10.16 2.29 18.52
N PRO A 10 9.04 2.12 19.24
CA PRO A 10 7.80 2.83 18.95
C PRO A 10 7.94 4.33 19.16
N LYS A 11 7.37 5.15 18.28
CA LYS A 11 7.38 6.62 18.41
C LYS A 11 6.51 7.11 19.57
N SER A 12 5.48 6.35 19.94
CA SER A 12 4.54 6.68 21.01
C SER A 12 4.03 5.42 21.72
N ALA A 13 3.48 5.59 22.91
CA ALA A 13 2.86 4.49 23.66
C ALA A 13 1.69 3.82 22.90
N GLU A 14 0.94 4.60 22.11
CA GLU A 14 -0.19 4.12 21.30
C GLU A 14 0.24 3.05 20.27
N THR A 15 1.47 3.15 19.75
CA THR A 15 1.99 2.24 18.73
C THR A 15 2.89 1.15 19.30
N SER A 16 3.13 1.13 20.62
CA SER A 16 4.12 0.23 21.23
C SER A 16 3.96 -1.22 20.81
N ASP A 17 2.72 -1.74 20.83
CA ASP A 17 2.45 -3.16 20.63
C ASP A 17 2.79 -3.69 19.23
N VAL A 18 2.87 -2.82 18.22
CA VAL A 18 3.25 -3.21 16.85
C VAL A 18 4.76 -3.16 16.60
N TYR A 19 5.53 -2.65 17.56
CA TYR A 19 7.00 -2.58 17.50
C TYR A 19 7.68 -3.51 18.51
N ILE A 20 7.39 -3.40 19.81
CA ILE A 20 8.04 -4.23 20.84
C ILE A 20 7.09 -4.50 22.01
N ARG A 21 7.36 -5.59 22.74
CA ARG A 21 6.60 -5.97 23.94
C ARG A 21 7.54 -6.02 25.14
N CYS A 22 7.16 -5.36 26.22
CA CYS A 22 7.90 -5.35 27.48
C CYS A 22 7.09 -6.07 28.56
N ASN A 23 7.78 -6.76 29.47
CA ASN A 23 7.16 -7.19 30.73
C ASN A 23 7.17 -6.05 31.76
N GLU A 24 6.66 -6.31 32.97
CA GLU A 24 6.54 -5.31 34.05
C GLU A 24 7.90 -4.75 34.53
N SER A 25 8.99 -5.47 34.27
CA SER A 25 10.36 -5.09 34.64
C SER A 25 11.14 -4.39 33.51
N ALA A 26 10.45 -3.99 32.44
CA ALA A 26 11.01 -3.24 31.32
C ALA A 26 10.09 -2.09 30.93
N SER A 27 10.67 -0.94 30.55
CA SER A 27 9.92 0.25 30.14
C SER A 27 10.62 0.99 29.02
N ILE A 28 9.85 1.71 28.21
CA ILE A 28 10.37 2.45 27.05
C ILE A 28 10.53 3.92 27.46
N ASN A 29 11.74 4.45 27.31
CA ASN A 29 11.98 5.89 27.34
C ASN A 29 11.66 6.47 25.96
N TYR A 30 10.65 7.34 25.90
CA TYR A 30 10.20 8.00 24.67
C TYR A 30 10.88 9.34 24.40
N GLN A 31 11.80 9.78 25.27
CA GLN A 31 12.57 11.00 25.02
C GLN A 31 13.44 10.82 23.76
N GLU A 32 13.29 11.71 22.79
CA GLU A 32 13.87 11.57 21.45
C GLU A 32 15.40 11.38 21.48
N ASP A 33 16.11 12.21 22.26
CA ASP A 33 17.57 12.17 22.39
C ASP A 33 18.12 10.94 23.16
N ASP A 34 17.26 10.20 23.86
CA ASP A 34 17.64 9.05 24.68
C ASP A 34 16.65 7.88 24.55
N LYS A 35 16.09 7.72 23.34
CA LYS A 35 15.08 6.70 23.08
C LYS A 35 15.70 5.31 23.24
N LYS A 36 15.23 4.56 24.24
CA LYS A 36 15.73 3.23 24.59
C LYS A 36 14.73 2.48 25.47
N VAL A 37 14.90 1.17 25.58
CA VAL A 37 14.22 0.35 26.59
C VAL A 37 15.13 0.24 27.80
N VAL A 38 14.61 0.54 28.99
CA VAL A 38 15.31 0.37 30.27
C VAL A 38 14.75 -0.86 30.97
N LEU A 39 15.63 -1.71 31.48
CA LEU A 39 15.30 -3.01 32.06
C LEU A 39 15.94 -3.13 33.45
N SER A 40 15.17 -3.61 34.42
CA SER A 40 15.71 -4.13 35.68
C SER A 40 16.01 -5.62 35.55
N GLN A 41 16.62 -6.23 36.57
CA GLN A 41 16.87 -7.67 36.57
C GLN A 41 15.57 -8.47 36.33
N GLY A 42 15.61 -9.41 35.38
CA GLY A 42 14.42 -10.15 34.94
C GLY A 42 13.49 -9.40 33.98
N GLY A 43 13.82 -8.15 33.64
CA GLY A 43 13.18 -7.38 32.57
C GLY A 43 13.32 -8.09 31.23
N VAL A 44 12.23 -8.16 30.48
CA VAL A 44 12.17 -8.80 29.17
C VAL A 44 11.64 -7.81 28.14
N VAL A 45 12.36 -7.67 27.02
CA VAL A 45 11.86 -7.04 25.81
C VAL A 45 11.85 -8.04 24.66
N SER A 46 10.74 -8.08 23.91
CA SER A 46 10.55 -8.96 22.76
C SER A 46 10.30 -8.14 21.51
N SER A 47 10.96 -8.52 20.41
CA SER A 47 10.65 -8.04 19.06
C SER A 47 9.54 -8.84 18.37
N ASN A 48 8.82 -9.71 19.10
CA ASN A 48 7.63 -10.42 18.62
C ASN A 48 6.48 -9.43 18.35
N SER A 49 6.54 -8.76 17.21
CA SER A 49 5.60 -7.74 16.78
C SER A 49 5.52 -7.68 15.24
N TYR A 50 4.60 -6.89 14.71
CA TYR A 50 4.41 -6.80 13.26
C TYR A 50 5.64 -6.23 12.52
N PHE A 51 6.18 -5.09 12.96
CA PHE A 51 7.26 -4.41 12.22
C PHE A 51 8.64 -5.05 12.42
N ASN A 52 8.88 -5.64 13.59
CA ASN A 52 10.21 -6.12 14.00
C ASN A 52 10.39 -7.65 13.88
N SER A 53 9.35 -8.40 13.51
CA SER A 53 9.48 -9.83 13.18
C SER A 53 9.99 -10.02 11.74
N PHE A 54 10.78 -11.08 11.53
CA PHE A 54 11.25 -11.53 10.22
C PHE A 54 10.42 -12.70 9.70
N TYR A 55 9.69 -12.49 8.60
CA TYR A 55 8.81 -13.49 7.99
C TYR A 55 9.58 -14.32 6.96
N GLU A 56 10.28 -15.37 7.43
CA GLU A 56 11.34 -16.03 6.65
C GLU A 56 10.87 -16.63 5.32
N ARG A 57 9.59 -17.03 5.25
CA ARG A 57 8.98 -17.57 4.03
C ARG A 57 9.09 -16.58 2.86
N PHE A 58 8.78 -15.32 3.10
CA PHE A 58 8.75 -14.30 2.05
C PHE A 58 10.17 -14.00 1.56
N TYR A 59 11.12 -13.86 2.48
CA TYR A 59 12.52 -13.66 2.11
C TYR A 59 13.08 -14.86 1.34
N THR A 60 12.88 -16.09 1.81
CA THR A 60 13.43 -17.28 1.12
C THR A 60 12.74 -17.60 -0.21
N GLN A 61 11.49 -17.17 -0.39
CA GLN A 61 10.77 -17.36 -1.65
C GLN A 61 11.21 -16.35 -2.71
N TYR A 62 11.41 -15.08 -2.33
CA TYR A 62 11.63 -13.99 -3.27
C TYR A 62 13.07 -13.51 -3.39
N THR A 63 13.95 -13.95 -2.48
CA THR A 63 15.36 -13.55 -2.46
C THR A 63 16.30 -14.76 -2.48
N THR A 64 17.60 -14.52 -2.61
CA THR A 64 18.65 -15.54 -2.51
C THR A 64 19.15 -15.76 -1.08
N LEU A 65 18.60 -15.04 -0.09
CA LEU A 65 19.06 -15.08 1.29
C LEU A 65 18.90 -16.48 1.91
N SER A 66 19.97 -16.96 2.54
CA SER A 66 20.00 -18.25 3.23
C SER A 66 20.24 -18.12 4.73
N SER A 67 20.86 -17.02 5.17
CA SER A 67 21.16 -16.76 6.58
C SER A 67 21.10 -15.27 6.95
N ILE A 68 20.64 -15.02 8.17
CA ILE A 68 20.63 -13.70 8.82
C ILE A 68 21.24 -13.78 10.21
N TYR A 69 21.58 -12.64 10.79
CA TYR A 69 21.89 -12.51 12.21
C TYR A 69 21.34 -11.19 12.75
N TYR A 70 21.26 -11.09 14.07
CA TYR A 70 20.90 -9.85 14.76
C TYR A 70 22.16 -9.15 15.30
N LEU A 71 22.16 -7.82 15.20
CA LEU A 71 23.10 -6.94 15.87
C LEU A 71 22.31 -6.10 16.87
N LEU A 72 22.75 -6.02 18.13
CA LEU A 72 22.02 -5.29 19.18
C LEU A 72 22.95 -4.36 19.95
N LYS A 73 22.56 -3.10 20.14
CA LYS A 73 23.22 -2.16 21.06
C LYS A 73 22.59 -2.28 22.44
N LEU A 74 23.38 -2.82 23.37
CA LEU A 74 22.97 -3.14 24.75
C LEU A 74 23.93 -2.56 25.78
N GLU A 75 23.43 -2.27 26.97
CA GLU A 75 24.23 -1.90 28.14
C GLU A 75 23.80 -2.74 29.35
N GLY A 76 24.72 -3.48 29.98
CA GLY A 76 24.43 -4.41 31.08
C GLY A 76 24.73 -5.88 30.76
N ASP A 77 24.15 -6.80 31.55
CA ASP A 77 24.28 -8.24 31.35
C ASP A 77 22.96 -8.81 30.82
N PHE A 78 23.01 -9.62 29.77
CA PHE A 78 21.80 -10.10 29.09
C PHE A 78 21.89 -11.57 28.69
N LYS A 79 20.72 -12.20 28.67
CA LYS A 79 20.46 -13.44 27.97
C LYS A 79 19.57 -13.13 26.77
N ILE A 80 19.98 -13.54 25.57
CA ILE A 80 19.26 -13.27 24.33
C ILE A 80 18.83 -14.60 23.72
N SER A 81 17.54 -14.75 23.48
CA SER A 81 16.96 -15.93 22.85
C SER A 81 16.38 -15.54 21.49
N VAL A 82 16.72 -16.27 20.44
CA VAL A 82 16.08 -16.14 19.12
C VAL A 82 15.01 -17.22 18.99
N CYS A 83 13.79 -16.78 18.70
CA CYS A 83 12.63 -17.63 18.61
C CYS A 83 12.12 -17.73 17.17
N ARG A 84 11.50 -18.86 16.83
CA ARG A 84 10.72 -19.05 15.61
C ARG A 84 9.33 -19.56 15.96
N GLU A 85 8.31 -18.92 15.43
CA GLU A 85 6.91 -19.35 15.53
C GLU A 85 6.35 -19.72 14.16
N PHE A 86 5.37 -20.63 14.13
CA PHE A 86 4.78 -21.13 12.89
C PHE A 86 3.28 -20.89 12.86
N ASP A 87 2.72 -20.78 11.65
CA ASP A 87 1.27 -20.77 11.48
C ASP A 87 0.64 -22.09 11.98
N GLY A 88 -0.45 -21.97 12.73
CA GLY A 88 -1.19 -23.10 13.30
C GLY A 88 -0.51 -23.84 14.47
N GLN A 89 0.67 -23.40 14.95
CA GLN A 89 1.35 -24.00 16.10
C GLN A 89 1.30 -23.07 17.33
N LYS A 90 1.07 -23.64 18.51
CA LYS A 90 0.95 -22.87 19.77
C LYS A 90 2.26 -22.60 20.49
N ASN A 91 3.33 -23.33 20.16
CA ASN A 91 4.60 -23.25 20.86
C ASN A 91 5.64 -22.53 19.98
N LYS A 92 6.44 -21.67 20.61
CA LYS A 92 7.65 -21.10 20.00
C LYS A 92 8.80 -22.10 20.07
N GLU A 93 9.62 -22.15 19.02
CA GLU A 93 10.90 -22.86 18.98
C GLU A 93 12.02 -21.88 19.36
N ILE A 94 12.91 -22.25 20.29
CA ILE A 94 14.13 -21.47 20.58
C ILE A 94 15.24 -21.99 19.67
N ILE A 95 15.69 -21.16 18.72
CA ILE A 95 16.70 -21.54 17.71
C ILE A 95 18.12 -21.28 18.23
N SER A 96 18.31 -20.19 18.97
CA SER A 96 19.58 -19.81 19.58
C SER A 96 19.34 -19.17 20.94
N GLU A 97 20.28 -19.36 21.85
CA GLU A 97 20.25 -18.75 23.17
C GLU A 97 21.68 -18.46 23.63
N GLU A 98 21.98 -17.20 23.88
CA GLU A 98 23.33 -16.70 24.15
C GLU A 98 23.33 -15.75 25.35
N SER A 99 24.42 -15.71 26.10
CA SER A 99 24.57 -14.83 27.26
C SER A 99 25.74 -13.89 27.08
N PHE A 100 25.50 -12.60 27.28
CA PHE A 100 26.47 -11.53 27.14
C PHE A 100 26.61 -10.79 28.47
N LYS A 101 27.84 -10.38 28.81
CA LYS A 101 28.15 -9.66 30.04
C LYS A 101 28.86 -8.35 29.74
N LYS A 102 28.60 -7.34 30.56
CA LYS A 102 29.21 -6.01 30.48
C LYS A 102 29.08 -5.40 29.09
N CYS A 103 27.93 -5.59 28.45
CA CYS A 103 27.61 -4.96 27.17
C CYS A 103 27.70 -3.44 27.29
N GLN A 104 28.11 -2.79 26.22
CA GLN A 104 28.19 -1.34 26.09
C GLN A 104 27.64 -0.95 24.71
N PHE A 105 26.91 0.17 24.62
CA PHE A 105 26.30 0.59 23.35
C PHE A 105 27.32 0.82 22.21
N SER A 106 28.57 1.12 22.54
CA SER A 106 29.66 1.31 21.58
C SER A 106 30.11 0.01 20.90
N ASP A 107 29.76 -1.15 21.45
CA ASP A 107 30.13 -2.47 20.93
C ASP A 107 28.87 -3.33 20.75
N PRO A 108 28.21 -3.26 19.58
CA PRO A 108 26.99 -4.03 19.32
C PRO A 108 27.24 -5.54 19.43
N VAL A 109 26.37 -6.24 20.16
CA VAL A 109 26.44 -7.70 20.25
C VAL A 109 25.94 -8.34 18.95
N LYS A 110 26.72 -9.28 18.40
CA LYS A 110 26.34 -10.09 17.22
C LYS A 110 25.86 -11.45 17.68
N ILE A 111 24.61 -11.78 17.37
CA ILE A 111 24.01 -13.10 17.60
C ILE A 111 24.52 -14.07 16.53
N LEU A 112 24.63 -15.35 16.88
CA LEU A 112 25.02 -16.39 15.92
C LEU A 112 24.11 -16.40 14.68
N PRO A 113 24.66 -16.69 13.48
CA PRO A 113 23.87 -16.77 12.26
C PRO A 113 22.74 -17.80 12.36
N ILE A 114 21.57 -17.40 11.86
CA ILE A 114 20.34 -18.19 11.82
C ILE A 114 20.16 -18.64 10.37
N ASN A 115 20.04 -19.95 10.16
CA ASN A 115 19.70 -20.49 8.85
C ASN A 115 18.19 -20.34 8.60
N LEU A 116 17.85 -19.77 7.45
CA LEU A 116 16.47 -19.57 7.04
C LEU A 116 15.87 -20.88 6.51
N LEU A 117 14.63 -21.15 6.92
CA LEU A 117 13.85 -22.29 6.44
C LEU A 117 12.96 -21.88 5.27
N GLN A 118 12.68 -22.84 4.38
CA GLN A 118 11.87 -22.60 3.19
C GLN A 118 10.48 -23.26 3.28
N GLY A 119 9.54 -22.74 2.47
CA GLY A 119 8.22 -23.34 2.27
C GLY A 119 7.42 -23.46 3.57
N LYS A 120 6.78 -24.61 3.83
CA LYS A 120 5.96 -24.83 5.03
C LYS A 120 6.75 -24.94 6.34
N LYS A 121 8.08 -25.08 6.25
CA LYS A 121 8.97 -25.07 7.42
C LYS A 121 9.43 -23.66 7.78
N ALA A 122 9.10 -22.67 6.95
CA ALA A 122 9.34 -21.28 7.25
C ALA A 122 8.32 -20.77 8.28
N GLY A 123 8.82 -20.12 9.32
CA GLY A 123 8.14 -19.44 10.38
C GLY A 123 8.54 -17.96 10.48
N ARG A 124 8.11 -17.36 11.58
CA ARG A 124 8.35 -15.97 11.94
C ARG A 124 9.42 -15.91 13.01
N ILE A 125 10.52 -15.23 12.70
CA ILE A 125 11.71 -15.14 13.57
C ILE A 125 11.69 -13.79 14.30
N TYR A 126 12.02 -13.81 15.58
CA TYR A 126 12.22 -12.61 16.40
C TYR A 126 13.17 -12.94 17.55
N PHE A 127 13.59 -11.93 18.32
CA PHE A 127 14.42 -12.12 19.51
C PHE A 127 13.71 -11.69 20.80
N GLU A 128 14.17 -12.23 21.91
CA GLU A 128 13.82 -11.82 23.27
C GLU A 128 15.11 -11.52 24.04
N ILE A 129 15.16 -10.37 24.70
CA ILE A 129 16.27 -9.95 25.56
C ILE A 129 15.79 -10.04 27.00
N THR A 130 16.50 -10.80 27.84
CA THR A 130 16.27 -10.88 29.29
C THR A 130 17.45 -10.25 30.03
N CYS A 131 17.18 -9.20 30.80
CA CYS A 131 18.18 -8.52 31.62
C CYS A 131 18.59 -9.39 32.82
N SER A 132 19.89 -9.59 32.99
CA SER A 132 20.49 -10.41 34.05
C SER A 132 21.13 -9.56 35.15
N SER A 133 21.49 -8.30 34.86
CA SER A 133 22.01 -7.32 35.83
C SER A 133 20.90 -6.50 36.49
N GLU A 134 21.22 -5.80 37.59
CA GLU A 134 20.26 -4.92 38.29
C GLU A 134 19.71 -3.81 37.38
N HIS A 135 20.55 -3.30 36.48
CA HIS A 135 20.21 -2.31 35.47
C HIS A 135 20.70 -2.78 34.10
N GLY A 136 19.89 -2.56 33.08
CA GLY A 136 20.27 -2.73 31.69
C GLY A 136 19.47 -1.85 30.75
N ALA A 137 19.97 -1.67 29.53
CA ALA A 137 19.28 -0.91 28.50
C ALA A 137 19.48 -1.50 27.09
N PHE A 138 18.46 -1.36 26.25
CA PHE A 138 18.45 -1.74 24.84
C PHE A 138 18.10 -0.52 23.98
N LYS A 139 18.99 -0.16 23.04
CA LYS A 139 18.85 1.08 22.26
C LYS A 139 18.41 0.82 20.81
N GLU A 140 19.16 -0.02 20.09
CA GLU A 140 18.97 -0.25 18.66
C GLU A 140 19.28 -1.71 18.33
N ALA A 141 18.63 -2.25 17.30
CA ALA A 141 19.04 -3.51 16.71
C ALA A 141 18.84 -3.51 15.20
N TRP A 142 19.52 -4.42 14.52
CA TRP A 142 19.39 -4.64 13.09
C TRP A 142 19.36 -6.13 12.77
N ILE A 143 18.65 -6.46 11.71
CA ILE A 143 18.77 -7.74 11.00
C ILE A 143 19.82 -7.52 9.90
N ALA A 144 20.82 -8.39 9.84
CA ALA A 144 21.93 -8.25 8.90
C ALA A 144 22.30 -9.61 8.29
N THR A 145 23.05 -9.55 7.19
CA THR A 145 23.67 -10.72 6.55
C THR A 145 25.09 -10.40 6.09
N ASP A 146 25.92 -11.43 5.98
CA ASP A 146 27.25 -11.33 5.37
C ASP A 146 27.24 -11.83 3.91
N GLU A 147 26.08 -12.28 3.42
CA GLU A 147 25.89 -12.63 2.02
C GLU A 147 26.03 -11.40 1.10
N SER A 148 26.59 -11.62 -0.09
CA SER A 148 26.74 -10.56 -1.10
C SER A 148 25.41 -10.29 -1.80
N LYS A 149 25.13 -9.01 -2.06
CA LYS A 149 23.99 -8.61 -2.88
C LYS A 149 24.12 -9.20 -4.29
N THR A 150 22.98 -9.48 -4.92
CA THR A 150 22.96 -9.93 -6.33
C THR A 150 23.02 -8.77 -7.32
N ARG A 151 22.55 -7.60 -6.89
CA ARG A 151 22.47 -6.35 -7.66
C ARG A 151 22.36 -5.16 -6.71
N GLU A 152 22.54 -3.95 -7.24
CA GLU A 152 22.15 -2.72 -6.54
C GLU A 152 20.70 -2.37 -6.83
N ALA A 153 20.06 -1.64 -5.91
CA ALA A 153 18.69 -1.14 -6.07
C ALA A 153 18.64 0.38 -5.91
N SER A 154 17.81 1.04 -6.73
CA SER A 154 17.54 2.47 -6.66
C SER A 154 16.05 2.75 -6.85
N LEU A 155 15.50 3.71 -6.09
CA LEU A 155 14.06 3.99 -6.04
C LEU A 155 13.69 5.39 -6.57
N GLY A 156 12.74 5.44 -7.50
CA GLY A 156 11.95 6.64 -7.78
C GLY A 156 10.68 6.62 -6.94
N ILE A 157 10.63 7.40 -5.87
CA ILE A 157 9.48 7.47 -4.97
C ILE A 157 8.55 8.59 -5.44
N VAL A 158 7.29 8.27 -5.72
CA VAL A 158 6.28 9.23 -6.23
C VAL A 158 5.19 9.40 -5.18
N ILE A 159 4.99 10.66 -4.76
CA ILE A 159 3.93 11.04 -3.84
C ILE A 159 3.02 12.04 -4.56
N CYS A 160 1.76 11.68 -4.78
CA CYS A 160 0.77 12.55 -5.40
C CYS A 160 0.01 13.31 -4.31
N THR A 161 -0.09 14.64 -4.40
CA THR A 161 -0.82 15.44 -3.40
C THR A 161 -1.77 16.47 -3.99
N PHE A 162 -2.83 16.78 -3.23
CA PHE A 162 -3.73 17.90 -3.50
C PHE A 162 -4.08 18.61 -2.18
N LYS A 163 -3.37 19.72 -1.89
CA LYS A 163 -3.60 20.58 -0.73
C LYS A 163 -3.50 19.87 0.63
N LYS A 164 -2.46 19.04 0.80
CA LYS A 164 -2.14 18.33 2.06
C LYS A 164 -0.68 18.59 2.51
N GLU A 165 -0.31 19.85 2.58
CA GLU A 165 1.07 20.31 2.80
C GLU A 165 1.68 19.74 4.09
N GLU A 166 0.91 19.71 5.18
CA GLU A 166 1.38 19.20 6.48
C GLU A 166 1.75 17.71 6.42
N PHE A 167 0.92 16.89 5.76
CA PHE A 167 1.22 15.46 5.63
C PHE A 167 2.45 15.21 4.74
N ILE A 168 2.63 16.02 3.69
CA ILE A 168 3.84 15.96 2.85
C ILE A 168 5.08 16.31 3.68
N GLN A 169 5.04 17.37 4.47
CA GLN A 169 6.15 17.75 5.35
C GLN A 169 6.48 16.65 6.35
N ASN A 170 5.47 16.03 6.98
CA ASN A 170 5.65 14.92 7.91
C ASN A 170 6.26 13.68 7.23
N THR A 171 5.78 13.33 6.04
CA THR A 171 6.28 12.19 5.25
C THR A 171 7.73 12.40 4.81
N LEU A 172 8.05 13.58 4.27
CA LEU A 172 9.43 13.92 3.91
C LEU A 172 10.34 13.92 5.15
N THR A 173 9.89 14.46 6.28
CA THR A 173 10.66 14.43 7.52
C THR A 173 10.98 12.99 7.94
N ALA A 174 9.99 12.09 7.91
CA ALA A 174 10.20 10.67 8.21
C ALA A 174 11.19 9.98 7.26
N ILE A 175 11.16 10.29 5.96
CA ILE A 175 12.08 9.71 4.97
C ILE A 175 13.51 10.23 5.18
N PHE A 176 13.67 11.54 5.32
CA PHE A 176 14.98 12.20 5.29
C PHE A 176 15.70 12.21 6.65
N GLN A 177 15.02 11.85 7.73
CA GLN A 177 15.63 11.61 9.04
C GLN A 177 16.03 10.14 9.28
N ASP A 178 15.70 9.22 8.37
CA ASP A 178 16.12 7.82 8.50
C ASP A 178 17.56 7.63 8.00
N GLU A 179 18.48 7.38 8.94
CA GLU A 179 19.91 7.15 8.68
C GLU A 179 20.16 5.98 7.71
N LEU A 180 19.30 4.95 7.72
CA LEU A 180 19.45 3.81 6.82
C LEU A 180 19.07 4.17 5.39
N LEU A 181 18.14 5.12 5.19
CA LEU A 181 17.79 5.63 3.87
C LEU A 181 18.82 6.64 3.35
N GLU A 182 19.49 7.40 4.22
CA GLU A 182 20.47 8.42 3.82
C GLU A 182 21.52 7.86 2.84
N ILE A 183 22.00 6.64 3.11
CA ILE A 183 23.02 5.95 2.31
C ILE A 183 22.50 5.25 1.04
N LYS A 184 21.18 5.21 0.82
CA LYS A 184 20.55 4.52 -0.32
C LYS A 184 20.31 5.46 -1.50
N ASP A 185 20.27 4.89 -2.70
CA ASP A 185 20.01 5.65 -3.93
C ASP A 185 18.50 5.78 -4.18
N PHE A 186 17.95 6.95 -3.89
CA PHE A 186 16.55 7.25 -4.18
C PHE A 186 16.34 8.74 -4.49
N LYS A 187 15.17 9.04 -5.04
CA LYS A 187 14.66 10.40 -5.13
C LYS A 187 13.15 10.41 -4.91
N VAL A 188 12.67 11.43 -4.20
CA VAL A 188 11.24 11.69 -3.98
C VAL A 188 10.76 12.73 -4.98
N PHE A 189 9.75 12.38 -5.75
CA PHE A 189 9.00 13.23 -6.66
C PHE A 189 7.65 13.54 -6.02
N VAL A 190 7.50 14.76 -5.49
CA VAL A 190 6.24 15.23 -4.93
C VAL A 190 5.46 15.91 -6.06
N VAL A 191 4.37 15.26 -6.49
CA VAL A 191 3.52 15.75 -7.56
C VAL A 191 2.38 16.54 -6.97
N ASP A 192 2.43 17.86 -7.14
CA ASP A 192 1.45 18.78 -6.58
C ASP A 192 0.35 19.10 -7.59
N ASN A 193 -0.76 18.38 -7.48
CA ASN A 193 -1.99 18.62 -8.25
C ASN A 193 -2.74 19.88 -7.78
N GLY A 194 -2.43 20.40 -6.57
CA GLY A 194 -3.04 21.60 -6.02
C GLY A 194 -2.31 22.89 -6.43
N ARG A 195 -1.02 22.78 -6.77
CA ARG A 195 -0.10 23.90 -7.03
C ARG A 195 -0.04 24.88 -5.86
N THR A 196 -0.02 24.33 -4.66
CA THR A 196 -0.02 25.07 -3.39
C THR A 196 1.30 24.95 -2.63
N LEU A 197 2.15 23.98 -2.97
CA LEU A 197 3.49 23.83 -2.40
C LEU A 197 4.48 24.84 -3.02
N ASP A 198 5.37 25.38 -2.19
CA ASP A 198 6.42 26.31 -2.61
C ASP A 198 7.70 25.55 -2.99
N GLU A 199 8.23 25.81 -4.19
CA GLU A 199 9.50 25.24 -4.67
C GLU A 199 10.67 25.50 -3.69
N ALA A 200 10.63 26.61 -2.95
CA ALA A 200 11.64 26.96 -1.96
C ALA A 200 11.78 25.91 -0.84
N ASP A 201 10.72 25.16 -0.54
CA ASP A 201 10.72 24.10 0.48
C ASP A 201 11.37 22.78 -0.02
N PHE A 202 11.58 22.65 -1.34
CA PHE A 202 12.03 21.41 -2.00
C PHE A 202 13.51 21.45 -2.47
N GLY A 203 14.33 22.32 -1.87
CA GLY A 203 15.75 22.50 -2.21
C GLY A 203 16.74 21.46 -1.66
N LYS A 204 16.25 20.40 -1.00
CA LYS A 204 17.11 19.34 -0.43
C LYS A 204 17.56 18.33 -1.51
N PRO A 205 18.78 17.75 -1.41
CA PRO A 205 19.18 16.64 -2.27
C PRO A 205 18.15 15.51 -2.25
N LYS A 206 17.94 14.84 -3.38
CA LYS A 206 16.99 13.72 -3.55
C LYS A 206 15.50 14.09 -3.43
N GLN A 207 15.12 15.36 -3.55
CA GLN A 207 13.73 15.80 -3.64
C GLN A 207 13.48 16.56 -4.95
N ARG A 208 12.25 16.52 -5.46
CA ARG A 208 11.79 17.33 -6.59
C ARG A 208 10.29 17.59 -6.45
N LEU A 209 9.91 18.86 -6.45
CA LEU A 209 8.53 19.26 -6.61
C LEU A 209 8.16 19.20 -8.11
N VAL A 210 6.96 18.70 -8.40
CA VAL A 210 6.44 18.58 -9.76
C VAL A 210 5.03 19.18 -9.79
N PRO A 211 4.89 20.46 -10.17
CA PRO A 211 3.57 21.08 -10.34
C PRO A 211 2.78 20.39 -11.46
N ASN A 212 1.51 20.09 -11.19
CA ASN A 212 0.64 19.35 -12.11
C ASN A 212 -0.77 19.97 -12.19
N ILE A 213 -1.54 19.68 -13.23
CA ILE A 213 -3.01 19.89 -13.21
C ILE A 213 -3.64 18.91 -12.21
N ASN A 214 -4.84 19.20 -11.72
CA ASN A 214 -5.60 18.21 -10.96
C ASN A 214 -6.26 17.19 -11.89
N ALA A 215 -5.46 16.21 -12.31
CA ALA A 215 -5.91 15.02 -13.02
C ALA A 215 -6.20 13.84 -12.06
N GLY A 216 -6.47 14.14 -10.79
CA GLY A 216 -6.68 13.15 -9.73
C GLY A 216 -5.45 12.31 -9.40
N GLY A 217 -5.64 11.25 -8.60
CA GLY A 217 -4.59 10.31 -8.20
C GLY A 217 -3.91 9.66 -9.41
N SER A 218 -4.70 9.17 -10.39
CA SER A 218 -4.14 8.49 -11.57
C SER A 218 -3.19 9.41 -12.35
N GLY A 219 -3.58 10.68 -12.53
CA GLY A 219 -2.76 11.66 -13.22
C GLY A 219 -1.53 12.10 -12.43
N GLY A 220 -1.65 12.25 -11.10
CA GLY A 220 -0.52 12.63 -10.25
C GLY A 220 0.53 11.53 -10.14
N PHE A 221 0.12 10.28 -9.87
CA PHE A 221 1.03 9.13 -9.86
C PHE A 221 1.69 8.93 -11.22
N THR A 222 0.93 9.03 -12.31
CA THR A 222 1.49 8.89 -13.64
C THR A 222 2.47 10.01 -13.98
N ARG A 223 2.16 11.26 -13.62
CA ARG A 223 3.07 12.39 -13.83
C ARG A 223 4.40 12.15 -13.13
N GLY A 224 4.38 11.71 -11.88
CA GLY A 224 5.61 11.42 -11.13
C GLY A 224 6.39 10.24 -11.72
N LEU A 225 5.71 9.19 -12.19
CA LEU A 225 6.36 8.08 -12.90
C LEU A 225 7.03 8.54 -14.19
N VAL A 226 6.39 9.41 -14.98
CA VAL A 226 6.99 9.98 -16.20
C VAL A 226 8.27 10.74 -15.87
N GLU A 227 8.24 11.63 -14.88
CA GLU A 227 9.41 12.40 -14.44
C GLU A 227 10.55 11.48 -13.94
N ALA A 228 10.21 10.43 -13.19
CA ALA A 228 11.18 9.48 -12.67
C ALA A 228 11.80 8.61 -13.79
N LEU A 229 11.00 8.19 -14.77
CA LEU A 229 11.45 7.42 -15.94
C LEU A 229 12.38 8.25 -16.83
N GLU A 230 12.12 9.54 -16.99
CA GLU A 230 12.97 10.46 -17.78
C GLU A 230 14.40 10.55 -17.23
N GLU A 231 14.58 10.42 -15.92
CA GLU A 231 15.92 10.43 -15.31
C GLU A 231 16.74 9.18 -15.64
N LYS A 232 16.10 8.06 -16.05
CA LYS A 232 16.75 6.78 -16.43
C LYS A 232 17.72 6.21 -15.38
N LYS A 233 17.52 6.53 -14.10
CA LYS A 233 18.39 6.12 -12.98
C LYS A 233 17.84 4.98 -12.12
N TYR A 234 16.52 4.92 -11.97
CA TYR A 234 15.89 4.08 -10.97
C TYR A 234 15.66 2.66 -11.51
N SER A 235 16.00 1.64 -10.70
CA SER A 235 15.67 0.25 -11.00
C SER A 235 14.25 -0.11 -10.60
N HIS A 236 13.68 0.58 -9.61
CA HIS A 236 12.30 0.37 -9.15
C HIS A 236 11.64 1.70 -8.84
N PHE A 237 10.31 1.68 -8.76
CA PHE A 237 9.47 2.80 -8.38
C PHE A 237 8.63 2.44 -7.17
N LEU A 238 8.31 3.43 -6.32
CA LEU A 238 7.40 3.30 -5.20
C LEU A 238 6.34 4.40 -5.28
N LEU A 239 5.08 4.02 -5.34
CA LEU A 239 3.95 4.95 -5.23
C LEU A 239 3.47 5.02 -3.78
N MET A 240 3.20 6.23 -3.29
CA MET A 240 2.70 6.48 -1.93
C MET A 240 1.62 7.58 -1.91
N ASP A 241 0.62 7.42 -1.04
CA ASP A 241 -0.41 8.45 -0.83
C ASP A 241 0.15 9.64 -0.04
N ASP A 242 -0.54 10.77 -0.10
CA ASP A 242 -0.15 11.97 0.62
C ASP A 242 -0.70 12.07 2.05
N ASP A 243 -1.69 11.28 2.47
CA ASP A 243 -2.32 11.32 3.81
C ASP A 243 -2.09 10.06 4.64
N ILE A 244 -0.88 9.52 4.57
CA ILE A 244 -0.45 8.39 5.40
C ILE A 244 0.38 8.85 6.61
N GLU A 245 0.41 8.04 7.68
CA GLU A 245 1.56 8.02 8.57
C GLU A 245 2.54 6.92 8.13
N LEU A 246 3.79 7.31 7.92
CA LEU A 246 4.84 6.44 7.38
C LEU A 246 5.76 5.89 8.48
N GLU A 247 6.02 4.58 8.39
CA GLU A 247 7.22 3.96 8.96
C GLU A 247 8.29 3.84 7.86
N SER A 248 9.34 4.66 7.94
CA SER A 248 10.39 4.79 6.92
C SER A 248 11.18 3.49 6.71
N GLU A 249 11.21 2.62 7.73
CA GLU A 249 11.77 1.27 7.60
C GLU A 249 11.11 0.46 6.49
N CYS A 250 9.82 0.71 6.20
CA CYS A 250 9.12 0.01 5.12
C CYS A 250 9.74 0.33 3.76
N ILE A 251 10.17 1.58 3.54
CA ILE A 251 10.90 1.98 2.34
C ILE A 251 12.29 1.35 2.35
N TYR A 252 12.98 1.38 3.49
CA TYR A 252 14.31 0.79 3.60
C TYR A 252 14.31 -0.69 3.21
N LYS A 253 13.35 -1.47 3.73
CA LYS A 253 13.21 -2.91 3.46
C LYS A 253 13.03 -3.26 1.97
N LEU A 254 12.56 -2.33 1.13
CA LEU A 254 12.49 -2.56 -0.32
C LEU A 254 13.88 -2.74 -0.94
N PHE A 255 14.88 -2.00 -0.48
CA PHE A 255 16.25 -2.10 -1.01
C PHE A 255 16.84 -3.51 -0.87
N PRO A 256 16.99 -4.09 0.34
CA PRO A 256 17.51 -5.44 0.46
C PRO A 256 16.60 -6.48 -0.20
N LEU A 257 15.27 -6.29 -0.25
CA LEU A 257 14.41 -7.21 -1.01
C LEU A 257 14.78 -7.25 -2.50
N TYR A 258 15.03 -6.10 -3.12
CA TYR A 258 15.39 -6.03 -4.53
C TYR A 258 16.87 -6.34 -4.80
N GLU A 259 17.78 -5.95 -3.90
CA GLU A 259 19.22 -6.24 -3.98
C GLU A 259 19.49 -7.76 -3.93
N TYR A 260 18.67 -8.52 -3.20
CA TYR A 260 18.78 -9.98 -3.08
C TYR A 260 17.72 -10.74 -3.88
N ALA A 261 16.87 -10.06 -4.66
CA ALA A 261 15.77 -10.69 -5.38
C ALA A 261 16.24 -11.84 -6.29
N ASN A 262 15.53 -12.96 -6.30
CA ASN A 262 15.80 -14.10 -7.19
C ASN A 262 14.95 -14.08 -8.49
N SER A 263 13.94 -13.22 -8.53
CA SER A 263 12.99 -13.01 -9.62
C SER A 263 12.45 -11.57 -9.56
N ASP A 264 11.72 -11.13 -10.59
CA ASP A 264 11.05 -9.82 -10.58
C ASP A 264 9.64 -9.92 -9.99
N PHE A 265 9.34 -9.08 -9.01
CA PHE A 265 8.06 -9.05 -8.29
C PHE A 265 7.74 -7.64 -7.77
N ALA A 266 6.45 -7.34 -7.65
CA ALA A 266 5.97 -6.12 -7.03
C ALA A 266 5.67 -6.34 -5.54
N VAL A 267 5.82 -5.30 -4.74
CA VAL A 267 5.54 -5.29 -3.29
C VAL A 267 4.36 -4.36 -3.02
N ALA A 268 3.30 -4.94 -2.46
CA ALA A 268 2.16 -4.21 -1.91
C ALA A 268 2.31 -4.08 -0.40
N GLY A 269 2.23 -2.86 0.11
CA GLY A 269 2.20 -2.58 1.54
C GLY A 269 0.79 -2.71 2.10
N GLY A 270 0.67 -3.24 3.31
CA GLY A 270 -0.59 -3.30 4.03
C GLY A 270 -1.11 -1.92 4.44
N LEU A 271 -2.40 -1.87 4.76
CA LEU A 271 -3.09 -0.69 5.28
C LEU A 271 -3.41 -0.91 6.77
N LEU A 272 -2.78 -0.13 7.64
CA LEU A 272 -3.11 -0.06 9.06
C LEU A 272 -4.17 1.01 9.31
N ASN A 273 -5.04 0.76 10.27
CA ASN A 273 -6.08 1.71 10.65
C ASN A 273 -5.48 2.87 11.46
N LEU A 274 -5.62 4.10 10.98
CA LEU A 274 -5.09 5.30 11.64
C LEU A 274 -5.68 5.56 13.04
N GLU A 275 -6.94 5.19 13.29
CA GLU A 275 -7.61 5.37 14.59
C GLU A 275 -7.34 4.21 15.56
N LYS A 276 -7.15 2.99 15.01
CA LYS A 276 -6.84 1.79 15.78
C LYS A 276 -5.51 1.24 15.29
N LYS A 277 -4.40 1.87 15.70
CA LYS A 277 -3.06 1.66 15.13
C LYS A 277 -2.52 0.23 15.19
N HIS A 278 -3.12 -0.66 16.00
CA HIS A 278 -2.78 -2.08 16.06
C HIS A 278 -3.60 -2.98 15.10
N MET A 279 -4.59 -2.42 14.40
CA MET A 279 -5.44 -3.15 13.47
C MET A 279 -4.90 -3.04 12.04
N LEU A 280 -4.54 -4.18 11.47
CA LEU A 280 -4.34 -4.33 10.02
C LEU A 280 -5.70 -4.36 9.35
N TYR A 281 -6.06 -3.26 8.68
CA TYR A 281 -7.30 -3.18 7.92
C TYR A 281 -7.22 -4.15 6.74
N GLU A 282 -6.12 -4.14 6.00
CA GLU A 282 -5.91 -4.99 4.82
C GLU A 282 -4.42 -5.28 4.63
N ALA A 283 -4.03 -6.53 4.35
CA ALA A 283 -2.63 -6.85 4.01
C ALA A 283 -2.32 -6.63 2.52
N GLY A 284 -3.33 -6.88 1.67
CA GLY A 284 -3.36 -6.66 0.22
C GLY A 284 -4.76 -7.02 -0.28
N ALA A 285 -5.01 -6.93 -1.59
CA ALA A 285 -6.33 -7.17 -2.14
C ALA A 285 -6.35 -8.05 -3.39
N SER A 286 -7.52 -8.65 -3.61
CA SER A 286 -7.84 -9.45 -4.79
C SER A 286 -9.04 -8.85 -5.51
N TYR A 287 -9.09 -9.03 -6.82
CA TYR A 287 -10.18 -8.61 -7.69
C TYR A 287 -10.99 -9.83 -8.12
N ASN A 288 -12.26 -9.88 -7.70
CA ASN A 288 -13.11 -11.02 -8.02
C ASN A 288 -13.69 -10.90 -9.43
N ALA A 289 -13.01 -11.47 -10.42
CA ALA A 289 -13.48 -11.49 -11.80
C ALA A 289 -14.71 -12.37 -12.05
N TYR A 290 -15.05 -13.30 -11.13
CA TYR A 290 -16.13 -14.27 -11.36
C TYR A 290 -17.08 -14.38 -10.17
N SER A 291 -18.39 -14.45 -10.45
CA SER A 291 -19.45 -14.54 -9.44
C SER A 291 -19.37 -15.78 -8.51
N LYS A 292 -18.50 -16.76 -8.80
CA LYS A 292 -18.52 -18.09 -8.16
C LYS A 292 -17.37 -18.32 -7.18
N ASN A 293 -16.36 -17.46 -7.15
CA ASN A 293 -15.23 -17.62 -6.24
C ASN A 293 -15.41 -16.68 -5.04
N ARG A 294 -15.38 -17.24 -3.82
CA ARG A 294 -15.40 -16.51 -2.54
C ARG A 294 -16.73 -15.87 -2.08
N GLY A 295 -17.84 -16.07 -2.80
CA GLY A 295 -19.18 -15.63 -2.36
C GLY A 295 -19.49 -14.15 -2.60
N PHE A 296 -18.67 -13.46 -3.39
CA PHE A 296 -18.88 -12.08 -3.82
C PHE A 296 -19.30 -12.02 -5.30
N GLY A 297 -19.93 -10.92 -5.73
CA GLY A 297 -20.27 -10.70 -7.13
C GLY A 297 -19.02 -10.45 -8.00
N PRO A 298 -19.13 -10.56 -9.34
CA PRO A 298 -18.08 -10.09 -10.24
C PRO A 298 -17.76 -8.60 -10.02
N GLY A 299 -16.51 -8.20 -10.15
CA GLY A 299 -16.05 -6.82 -9.90
C GLY A 299 -15.86 -6.47 -8.42
N ALA A 300 -16.06 -7.43 -7.50
CA ALA A 300 -15.87 -7.17 -6.09
C ALA A 300 -14.38 -7.10 -5.71
N LEU A 301 -13.99 -6.03 -5.03
CA LEU A 301 -12.70 -5.94 -4.36
C LEU A 301 -12.75 -6.71 -3.03
N ILE A 302 -11.76 -7.58 -2.80
CA ILE A 302 -11.68 -8.43 -1.62
C ILE A 302 -10.40 -8.10 -0.86
N ALA A 303 -10.56 -7.49 0.31
CA ALA A 303 -9.48 -7.27 1.26
C ALA A 303 -8.98 -8.62 1.81
N LEU A 304 -7.68 -8.87 1.69
CA LEU A 304 -7.00 -10.07 2.18
C LEU A 304 -6.46 -9.80 3.57
N ASN A 305 -6.58 -10.80 4.45
CA ASN A 305 -6.19 -10.67 5.86
C ASN A 305 -6.81 -9.42 6.53
N TYR A 306 -8.11 -9.24 6.28
CA TYR A 306 -8.90 -8.08 6.69
C TYR A 306 -9.13 -8.00 8.21
N ASN A 307 -8.98 -6.80 8.77
CA ASN A 307 -9.22 -6.46 10.19
C ASN A 307 -8.59 -7.44 11.19
N ILE A 308 -7.26 -7.61 11.09
CA ILE A 308 -6.48 -8.45 12.00
C ILE A 308 -5.89 -7.60 13.14
N ASP A 309 -6.00 -8.06 14.38
CA ASP A 309 -5.35 -7.46 15.54
C ASP A 309 -3.89 -7.93 15.63
N LEU A 310 -2.95 -7.02 15.43
CA LEU A 310 -1.51 -7.32 15.38
C LEU A 310 -0.87 -7.52 16.76
N ARG A 311 -1.63 -7.37 17.84
CA ARG A 311 -1.17 -7.66 19.21
C ARG A 311 -1.17 -9.16 19.51
N ASP A 312 -1.96 -9.94 18.77
CA ASP A 312 -2.00 -11.39 18.93
C ASP A 312 -0.91 -12.08 18.10
N SER A 313 -0.10 -12.92 18.75
CA SER A 313 0.98 -13.67 18.09
C SER A 313 0.44 -14.62 17.00
N ASN A 314 -0.73 -15.23 17.22
CA ASN A 314 -1.32 -16.14 16.23
C ASN A 314 -1.77 -15.38 14.98
N SER A 315 -2.34 -14.20 15.18
CA SER A 315 -2.68 -13.27 14.11
C SER A 315 -1.46 -12.85 13.28
N LEU A 316 -0.31 -12.63 13.91
CA LEU A 316 0.96 -12.40 13.21
C LEU A 316 1.42 -13.65 12.44
N ASN A 317 1.30 -14.85 13.02
CA ASN A 317 1.69 -16.10 12.36
C ASN A 317 0.80 -16.42 11.14
N ARG A 318 -0.47 -16.02 11.15
CA ARG A 318 -1.35 -16.12 9.97
C ARG A 318 -0.79 -15.39 8.75
N LEU A 319 -0.03 -14.31 8.94
CA LEU A 319 0.61 -13.56 7.85
C LEU A 319 1.80 -14.29 7.21
N LEU A 320 2.26 -15.42 7.77
CA LEU A 320 3.21 -16.32 7.10
C LEU A 320 2.59 -17.03 5.89
N LYS A 321 1.26 -17.07 5.81
CA LYS A 321 0.56 -17.60 4.65
C LYS A 321 0.45 -16.50 3.61
N GLU A 322 1.11 -16.74 2.48
CA GLU A 322 0.94 -15.92 1.30
C GLU A 322 -0.48 -16.06 0.74
N GLU A 323 -1.07 -14.91 0.41
CA GLU A 323 -2.38 -14.81 -0.20
C GLU A 323 -2.23 -14.50 -1.70
N ASP A 324 -3.22 -14.89 -2.51
CA ASP A 324 -3.26 -14.56 -3.92
C ASP A 324 -3.74 -13.12 -4.12
N VAL A 325 -2.78 -12.21 -4.29
CA VAL A 325 -2.98 -10.77 -4.46
C VAL A 325 -3.10 -10.46 -5.95
N ASP A 326 -4.08 -9.63 -6.33
CA ASP A 326 -4.28 -9.20 -7.72
C ASP A 326 -3.79 -7.78 -7.97
N TYR A 327 -3.71 -6.94 -6.93
CA TYR A 327 -3.21 -5.57 -7.03
C TYR A 327 -2.66 -5.06 -5.70
N GLY A 328 -1.83 -4.01 -5.76
CA GLY A 328 -1.37 -3.26 -4.61
C GLY A 328 -1.89 -1.83 -4.67
N GLY A 329 -2.50 -1.37 -3.58
CA GLY A 329 -2.98 0.01 -3.49
C GLY A 329 -1.83 1.01 -3.57
N PHE A 330 -2.04 2.12 -4.29
CA PHE A 330 -1.01 3.14 -4.51
C PHE A 330 -0.62 3.93 -3.25
N TRP A 331 -1.17 3.60 -2.08
CA TRP A 331 -0.69 4.09 -0.79
C TRP A 331 0.71 3.58 -0.42
N PHE A 332 1.07 2.39 -0.90
CA PHE A 332 2.41 1.83 -0.80
C PHE A 332 2.54 0.67 -1.81
N PHE A 333 2.92 0.99 -3.05
CA PHE A 333 3.09 -0.02 -4.09
C PHE A 333 4.40 0.16 -4.85
N SER A 334 5.25 -0.85 -4.77
CA SER A 334 6.59 -0.82 -5.35
C SER A 334 6.76 -1.89 -6.43
N PHE A 335 7.37 -1.53 -7.55
CA PHE A 335 7.53 -2.40 -8.72
C PHE A 335 8.77 -2.02 -9.53
N SER A 336 9.30 -2.96 -10.29
CA SER A 336 10.49 -2.76 -11.13
C SER A 336 10.22 -1.82 -12.29
N LYS A 337 11.28 -1.24 -12.82
CA LYS A 337 11.23 -0.48 -14.07
C LYS A 337 10.81 -1.36 -15.24
N GLU A 338 11.27 -2.60 -15.28
CA GLU A 338 10.91 -3.59 -16.30
C GLU A 338 9.40 -3.82 -16.34
N LEU A 339 8.74 -3.91 -15.18
CA LEU A 339 7.28 -4.02 -15.09
C LEU A 339 6.61 -2.81 -15.74
N VAL A 340 7.02 -1.58 -15.42
CA VAL A 340 6.44 -0.36 -16.02
C VAL A 340 6.66 -0.31 -17.53
N GLU A 341 7.82 -0.74 -18.02
CA GLU A 341 8.12 -0.76 -19.44
C GLU A 341 7.21 -1.74 -20.21
N GLN A 342 6.82 -2.85 -19.57
CA GLN A 342 5.95 -3.87 -20.15
C GLN A 342 4.47 -3.53 -20.00
N THR A 343 4.03 -3.19 -18.79
CA THR A 343 2.64 -2.86 -18.50
C THR A 343 2.25 -1.51 -19.08
N LYS A 344 3.18 -0.55 -19.17
CA LYS A 344 2.95 0.88 -19.43
C LYS A 344 2.34 1.61 -18.22
N LEU A 345 2.01 2.89 -18.35
CA LEU A 345 1.58 3.74 -17.24
C LEU A 345 0.16 3.39 -16.76
N PRO A 346 -0.29 3.86 -15.58
CA PRO A 346 -1.68 3.75 -15.13
C PRO A 346 -2.69 4.31 -16.15
N LEU A 347 -3.95 3.87 -16.09
CA LEU A 347 -5.03 4.44 -16.91
C LEU A 347 -5.46 5.83 -16.39
N PRO A 348 -5.93 6.75 -17.26
CA PRO A 348 -6.38 8.09 -16.89
C PRO A 348 -7.79 8.09 -16.27
N LEU A 349 -7.92 7.52 -15.07
CA LEU A 349 -9.21 7.25 -14.41
C LEU A 349 -9.65 8.33 -13.41
N PHE A 350 -8.84 9.38 -13.24
CA PHE A 350 -8.93 10.39 -12.18
C PHE A 350 -8.64 9.80 -10.78
N ILE A 351 -9.48 8.89 -10.27
CA ILE A 351 -9.28 8.22 -8.97
C ILE A 351 -10.04 6.89 -8.95
N LYS A 352 -9.61 5.93 -8.11
CA LYS A 352 -10.18 4.59 -7.92
C LYS A 352 -9.97 3.66 -9.11
N ILE A 353 -9.66 2.40 -8.80
CA ILE A 353 -9.51 1.28 -9.76
C ILE A 353 -8.28 1.44 -10.67
N ASP A 354 -7.55 2.55 -10.58
CA ASP A 354 -6.27 2.77 -11.25
C ASP A 354 -5.17 1.85 -10.70
N ASP A 355 -5.15 1.63 -9.40
CA ASP A 355 -4.32 0.63 -8.74
C ASP A 355 -4.72 -0.81 -9.11
N VAL A 356 -6.02 -1.09 -9.10
CA VAL A 356 -6.59 -2.39 -9.49
C VAL A 356 -6.21 -2.75 -10.91
N GLU A 357 -6.50 -1.87 -11.88
CA GLU A 357 -6.25 -2.13 -13.30
C GLU A 357 -4.76 -2.29 -13.59
N PHE A 358 -3.91 -1.46 -12.97
CA PHE A 358 -2.46 -1.60 -13.12
C PHE A 358 -1.95 -2.93 -12.54
N GLY A 359 -2.47 -3.36 -11.39
CA GLY A 359 -2.19 -4.67 -10.80
C GLY A 359 -2.63 -5.85 -11.67
N LEU A 360 -3.83 -5.77 -12.25
CA LEU A 360 -4.33 -6.79 -13.18
C LEU A 360 -3.41 -6.93 -14.40
N ARG A 361 -2.91 -5.84 -14.97
CA ARG A 361 -1.90 -5.88 -16.05
C ARG A 361 -0.60 -6.57 -15.62
N ILE A 362 -0.12 -6.32 -14.40
CA ILE A 362 1.06 -7.02 -13.85
C ILE A 362 0.79 -8.54 -13.74
N LYS A 363 -0.39 -8.93 -13.24
CA LYS A 363 -0.78 -10.34 -13.14
C LYS A 363 -0.90 -11.03 -14.50
N GLU A 364 -1.40 -10.33 -15.52
CA GLU A 364 -1.50 -10.85 -16.89
C GLU A 364 -0.12 -11.13 -17.52
N LEU A 365 0.94 -10.44 -17.08
CA LEU A 365 2.33 -10.75 -17.46
C LEU A 365 2.88 -11.99 -16.76
N GLY A 366 2.18 -12.52 -15.75
CA GLY A 366 2.61 -13.65 -14.93
C GLY A 366 3.55 -13.27 -13.79
N ASN A 367 3.70 -11.97 -13.48
CA ASN A 367 4.50 -11.50 -12.37
C ASN A 367 3.74 -11.56 -11.04
N ASN A 368 4.49 -11.76 -9.96
CA ASN A 368 3.92 -11.80 -8.61
C ASN A 368 3.73 -10.38 -8.05
N ILE A 369 2.59 -10.18 -7.39
CA ILE A 369 2.37 -9.05 -6.48
C ILE A 369 2.32 -9.62 -5.08
N VAL A 370 3.17 -9.11 -4.19
CA VAL A 370 3.38 -9.68 -2.87
C VAL A 370 2.91 -8.70 -1.81
N ALA A 371 1.84 -9.05 -1.09
CA ALA A 371 1.46 -8.39 0.16
C ALA A 371 2.50 -8.73 1.23
N PHE A 372 3.52 -7.89 1.38
CA PHE A 372 4.71 -8.23 2.15
C PHE A 372 4.48 -7.95 3.65
N PRO A 373 4.52 -8.95 4.54
CA PRO A 373 4.31 -8.73 5.97
C PRO A 373 5.40 -7.82 6.56
N SER A 374 5.07 -7.07 7.61
CA SER A 374 5.94 -6.04 8.24
C SER A 374 6.19 -4.79 7.40
N MET A 375 5.47 -4.61 6.28
CA MET A 375 5.41 -3.38 5.49
C MET A 375 3.97 -2.91 5.40
N ALA A 376 3.67 -1.79 6.05
CA ALA A 376 2.37 -1.16 6.02
C ALA A 376 2.47 0.32 6.33
N VAL A 377 1.45 1.06 5.93
CA VAL A 377 1.26 2.48 6.25
C VAL A 377 -0.03 2.64 7.04
N TRP A 378 -0.08 3.60 7.96
CA TRP A 378 -1.35 3.96 8.58
C TRP A 378 -2.08 4.96 7.70
N HIS A 379 -3.36 4.73 7.50
CA HIS A 379 -4.21 5.61 6.72
C HIS A 379 -5.64 5.53 7.24
N GLN A 380 -6.43 6.57 6.99
CA GLN A 380 -7.84 6.55 7.33
C GLN A 380 -8.57 5.52 6.45
N PRO A 381 -9.23 4.48 7.01
CA PRO A 381 -9.90 3.49 6.18
C PRO A 381 -10.93 4.12 5.24
N ALA A 382 -11.05 3.61 4.02
CA ALA A 382 -11.96 4.15 3.00
C ALA A 382 -13.41 4.29 3.49
N SER A 383 -13.86 3.37 4.35
CA SER A 383 -15.20 3.39 4.96
C SER A 383 -15.52 4.64 5.79
N ALA A 384 -14.50 5.38 6.25
CA ALA A 384 -14.69 6.59 7.04
C ALA A 384 -14.92 7.86 6.18
N LYS A 385 -14.56 7.82 4.88
CA LYS A 385 -14.66 8.98 3.98
C LYS A 385 -16.03 9.07 3.28
N ASN A 386 -16.70 7.95 2.97
CA ASN A 386 -18.04 7.81 2.37
C ASN A 386 -18.59 9.07 1.63
N VAL A 387 -17.85 9.56 0.63
CA VAL A 387 -18.29 10.71 -0.16
C VAL A 387 -19.01 10.23 -1.41
N ASN A 388 -20.26 10.65 -1.61
CA ASN A 388 -21.12 10.13 -2.67
C ASN A 388 -20.50 10.20 -4.08
N TRP A 389 -19.73 11.25 -4.39
CA TRP A 389 -19.10 11.42 -5.69
C TRP A 389 -18.04 10.34 -6.01
N GLU A 390 -17.42 9.71 -5.01
CA GLU A 390 -16.43 8.65 -5.25
C GLU A 390 -17.07 7.41 -5.89
N ASN A 391 -18.36 7.16 -5.60
CA ASN A 391 -19.11 6.04 -6.19
C ASN A 391 -19.22 6.17 -7.71
N TYR A 392 -19.29 7.39 -8.24
CA TYR A 392 -19.30 7.61 -9.69
C TYR A 392 -18.02 7.03 -10.32
N TYR A 393 -16.86 7.37 -9.76
CA TYR A 393 -15.57 6.90 -10.27
C TYR A 393 -15.41 5.41 -10.07
N TYR A 394 -15.73 4.88 -8.88
CA TYR A 394 -15.66 3.45 -8.61
C TYR A 394 -16.45 2.65 -9.66
N ILE A 395 -17.73 2.98 -9.88
CA ILE A 395 -18.61 2.22 -10.78
C ILE A 395 -18.14 2.36 -12.24
N ARG A 396 -17.86 3.59 -12.69
CA ARG A 396 -17.43 3.80 -14.09
C ARG A 396 -16.12 3.08 -14.35
N ASN A 397 -15.16 3.22 -13.45
CA ASN A 397 -13.81 2.70 -13.64
C ASN A 397 -13.75 1.18 -13.48
N ASP A 398 -14.56 0.60 -12.59
CA ASP A 398 -14.73 -0.85 -12.47
C ASP A 398 -15.27 -1.46 -13.77
N LEU A 399 -16.30 -0.86 -14.38
CA LEU A 399 -16.80 -1.28 -15.69
C LEU A 399 -15.73 -1.20 -16.81
N ILE A 400 -14.88 -0.16 -16.78
CA ILE A 400 -13.75 -0.01 -17.71
C ILE A 400 -12.75 -1.15 -17.52
N ALA A 401 -12.24 -1.33 -16.29
CA ALA A 401 -11.26 -2.37 -15.98
C ALA A 401 -11.80 -3.77 -16.29
N TYR A 402 -13.05 -4.05 -15.90
CA TYR A 402 -13.69 -5.33 -16.15
C TYR A 402 -13.85 -5.61 -17.66
N SER A 403 -14.13 -4.58 -18.47
CA SER A 403 -14.21 -4.70 -19.93
C SER A 403 -12.86 -4.93 -20.61
N ILE A 404 -11.79 -4.34 -20.09
CA ILE A 404 -10.44 -4.55 -20.61
C ILE A 404 -10.01 -6.01 -20.37
N HIS A 405 -10.24 -6.52 -19.17
CA HIS A 405 -9.66 -7.79 -18.71
C HIS A 405 -10.55 -9.03 -18.89
N TYR A 406 -11.88 -8.93 -18.71
CA TYR A 406 -12.73 -10.11 -18.53
C TYR A 406 -13.99 -10.20 -19.40
N SER A 407 -14.30 -9.19 -20.22
CA SER A 407 -15.44 -9.18 -21.15
C SER A 407 -16.81 -9.43 -20.46
N PRO A 408 -17.34 -8.45 -19.72
CA PRO A 408 -18.54 -8.62 -18.92
C PRO A 408 -19.80 -8.88 -19.75
N GLU A 409 -20.66 -9.77 -19.26
CA GLU A 409 -22.00 -9.94 -19.81
C GLU A 409 -22.88 -8.72 -19.47
N TYR A 410 -23.60 -8.21 -20.47
CA TYR A 410 -24.43 -7.02 -20.32
C TYR A 410 -25.47 -7.16 -19.20
N MET A 411 -26.14 -8.31 -19.18
CA MET A 411 -27.23 -8.57 -18.24
C MET A 411 -26.73 -8.66 -16.81
N ASP A 412 -25.53 -9.18 -16.58
CA ASP A 412 -24.93 -9.25 -15.24
C ASP A 412 -24.65 -7.84 -14.69
N ALA A 413 -24.07 -6.97 -15.51
CA ALA A 413 -23.81 -5.58 -15.14
C ALA A 413 -25.10 -4.82 -14.83
N VAL A 414 -26.11 -4.91 -15.71
CA VAL A 414 -27.41 -4.24 -15.51
C VAL A 414 -28.14 -4.79 -14.29
N GLN A 415 -28.14 -6.11 -14.05
CA GLN A 415 -28.77 -6.71 -12.87
C GLN A 415 -28.09 -6.24 -11.58
N HIS A 416 -26.75 -6.21 -11.55
CA HIS A 416 -25.99 -5.73 -10.41
C HIS A 416 -26.31 -4.26 -10.11
N LEU A 417 -26.19 -3.38 -11.11
CA LEU A 417 -26.43 -1.94 -10.94
C LEU A 417 -27.90 -1.65 -10.61
N THR A 418 -28.86 -2.38 -11.20
CA THR A 418 -30.28 -2.26 -10.84
C THR A 418 -30.49 -2.61 -9.37
N LYS A 419 -29.86 -3.68 -8.87
CA LYS A 419 -29.92 -4.05 -7.45
C LYS A 419 -29.37 -2.94 -6.55
N VAL A 420 -28.23 -2.35 -6.90
CA VAL A 420 -27.63 -1.22 -6.16
C VAL A 420 -28.57 -0.02 -6.15
N ILE A 421 -29.15 0.34 -7.29
CA ILE A 421 -30.11 1.44 -7.43
C ILE A 421 -31.34 1.21 -6.55
N LEU A 422 -31.95 0.02 -6.60
CA LEU A 422 -33.13 -0.29 -5.79
C LEU A 422 -32.82 -0.26 -4.28
N GLN A 423 -31.64 -0.72 -3.87
CA GLN A 423 -31.19 -0.64 -2.48
C GLN A 423 -30.98 0.80 -2.01
N ALA A 424 -30.43 1.67 -2.86
CA ALA A 424 -30.25 3.08 -2.56
C ALA A 424 -31.59 3.84 -2.51
N LEU A 425 -32.50 3.57 -3.46
CA LEU A 425 -33.86 4.12 -3.44
C LEU A 425 -34.64 3.72 -2.19
N ALA A 426 -34.49 2.48 -1.71
CA ALA A 426 -35.11 2.01 -0.47
C ALA A 426 -34.59 2.74 0.79
N LYS A 427 -33.40 3.35 0.70
CA LYS A 427 -32.78 4.18 1.75
C LYS A 427 -32.95 5.69 1.48
N PHE A 428 -33.68 6.08 0.43
CA PHE A 428 -33.85 7.46 -0.02
C PHE A 428 -32.54 8.17 -0.41
N ASP A 429 -31.50 7.41 -0.77
CA ASP A 429 -30.20 7.94 -1.20
C ASP A 429 -30.21 8.23 -2.71
N TYR A 430 -30.95 9.28 -3.07
CA TYR A 430 -31.11 9.71 -4.47
C TYR A 430 -29.80 10.18 -5.10
N ASN A 431 -28.88 10.74 -4.30
CA ASN A 431 -27.57 11.16 -4.79
C ASN A 431 -26.71 9.95 -5.18
N HIS A 432 -26.74 8.85 -4.42
CA HIS A 432 -26.04 7.63 -4.81
C HIS A 432 -26.62 7.05 -6.11
N VAL A 433 -27.94 7.02 -6.26
CA VAL A 433 -28.60 6.59 -7.52
C VAL A 433 -28.16 7.47 -8.70
N GLU A 434 -28.12 8.79 -8.52
CA GLU A 434 -27.65 9.73 -9.55
C GLU A 434 -26.20 9.42 -9.97
N MET A 435 -25.31 9.10 -9.02
CA MET A 435 -23.92 8.72 -9.31
C MET A 435 -23.82 7.39 -10.06
N VAL A 436 -24.63 6.38 -9.68
CA VAL A 436 -24.67 5.07 -10.37
C VAL A 436 -25.12 5.23 -11.82
N VAL A 437 -26.24 5.92 -12.05
CA VAL A 437 -26.79 6.14 -13.40
C VAL A 437 -25.81 6.94 -14.26
N LYS A 438 -25.26 8.02 -13.70
CA LYS A 438 -24.28 8.87 -14.39
C LYS A 438 -22.99 8.11 -14.75
N ALA A 439 -22.50 7.25 -13.85
CA ALA A 439 -21.32 6.42 -14.10
C ALA A 439 -21.53 5.47 -15.29
N PHE A 440 -22.68 4.81 -15.35
CA PHE A 440 -23.03 3.91 -16.44
C PHE A 440 -23.21 4.65 -17.78
N GLU A 441 -23.87 5.81 -17.77
CA GLU A 441 -23.98 6.67 -18.96
C GLU A 441 -22.61 7.09 -19.51
N ASP A 442 -21.70 7.52 -18.64
CA ASP A 442 -20.37 7.96 -19.08
C ASP A 442 -19.47 6.79 -19.50
N TYR A 443 -19.65 5.61 -18.92
CA TYR A 443 -19.01 4.39 -19.43
C TYR A 443 -19.43 4.08 -20.87
N LEU A 444 -20.72 4.21 -21.20
CA LEU A 444 -21.27 3.96 -22.54
C LEU A 444 -20.77 4.94 -23.61
N LYS A 445 -20.28 6.13 -23.22
CA LYS A 445 -19.66 7.08 -24.16
C LYS A 445 -18.32 6.60 -24.72
N GLY A 446 -17.72 5.56 -24.13
CA GLY A 446 -16.45 5.00 -24.58
C GLY A 446 -15.22 5.86 -24.24
N PRO A 447 -14.03 5.42 -24.69
CA PRO A 447 -12.75 6.00 -24.29
C PRO A 447 -12.54 7.46 -24.73
N ASP A 448 -13.10 7.86 -25.88
CA ASP A 448 -12.95 9.23 -26.40
C ASP A 448 -13.54 10.29 -25.47
N PHE A 449 -14.51 9.91 -24.63
CA PHE A 449 -14.99 10.78 -23.58
C PHE A 449 -13.87 11.14 -22.60
N ILE A 450 -13.12 10.18 -22.08
CA ILE A 450 -12.02 10.44 -21.13
C ILE A 450 -10.88 11.19 -21.83
N LYS A 451 -10.53 10.81 -23.07
CA LYS A 451 -9.41 11.42 -23.80
C LYS A 451 -9.58 12.91 -24.05
N ASN A 452 -10.81 13.37 -24.27
CA ASN A 452 -11.12 14.75 -24.67
C ASN A 452 -11.68 15.60 -23.52
N CYS A 453 -11.78 15.04 -22.31
CA CYS A 453 -12.38 15.70 -21.18
C CYS A 453 -11.33 16.41 -20.32
N ASP A 454 -11.57 17.68 -20.01
CA ASP A 454 -10.79 18.39 -18.99
C ASP A 454 -11.10 17.81 -17.59
N PRO A 455 -10.12 17.18 -16.92
CA PRO A 455 -10.38 16.42 -15.70
C PRO A 455 -10.85 17.31 -14.54
N GLU A 456 -10.35 18.54 -14.43
CA GLU A 456 -10.68 19.45 -13.35
C GLU A 456 -12.13 19.93 -13.43
N THR A 457 -12.50 20.47 -14.58
CA THR A 457 -13.87 20.97 -14.84
C THR A 457 -14.88 19.84 -14.70
N PHE A 458 -14.54 18.66 -15.20
CA PHE A 458 -15.41 17.51 -15.12
C PHE A 458 -15.58 17.01 -13.68
N HIS A 459 -14.51 16.90 -12.91
CA HIS A 459 -14.59 16.51 -11.51
C HIS A 459 -15.47 17.47 -10.70
N MET A 460 -15.34 18.77 -10.92
CA MET A 460 -16.20 19.78 -10.29
C MET A 460 -17.67 19.60 -10.66
N SER A 461 -17.97 19.17 -11.90
CA SER A 461 -19.33 18.84 -12.33
C SER A 461 -19.89 17.62 -11.60
N ILE A 462 -19.07 16.59 -11.34
CA ILE A 462 -19.45 15.39 -10.59
C ILE A 462 -19.70 15.72 -9.11
N ILE A 463 -18.83 16.53 -8.48
CA ILE A 463 -19.04 17.01 -7.10
C ILE A 463 -20.37 17.76 -6.97
N LYS A 464 -20.69 18.63 -7.94
CA LYS A 464 -21.95 19.38 -7.93
C LYS A 464 -23.13 18.43 -8.08
N LEU A 465 -23.04 17.48 -9.01
CA LEU A 465 -24.10 16.52 -9.29
C LEU A 465 -24.36 15.57 -8.10
N SER A 466 -23.31 15.18 -7.36
CA SER A 466 -23.43 14.29 -6.20
C SER A 466 -24.16 14.91 -5.01
N LYS A 467 -24.56 16.18 -5.10
CA LYS A 467 -25.29 16.95 -4.09
C LYS A 467 -26.62 17.51 -4.64
N SER A 468 -27.14 16.93 -5.72
CA SER A 468 -28.35 17.43 -6.40
C SER A 468 -29.61 17.29 -5.55
N TYR A 469 -29.63 16.32 -4.63
CA TYR A 469 -30.78 16.03 -3.77
C TYR A 469 -30.46 16.39 -2.31
N ASN A 470 -31.17 17.40 -1.79
CA ASN A 470 -30.91 17.97 -0.45
C ASN A 470 -31.61 17.23 0.70
N ASN A 471 -32.72 16.53 0.43
CA ASN A 471 -33.49 15.81 1.45
C ASN A 471 -33.44 14.31 1.18
N GLN A 472 -32.67 13.58 2.00
CA GLN A 472 -32.53 12.12 1.94
C GLN A 472 -33.22 11.42 3.12
N ASN A 473 -33.96 12.16 3.95
CA ASN A 473 -34.65 11.62 5.13
C ASN A 473 -36.16 11.43 4.90
N GLU A 474 -36.68 11.89 3.76
CA GLU A 474 -38.08 11.81 3.39
C GLU A 474 -38.22 11.29 1.95
N VAL A 475 -39.35 10.66 1.68
CA VAL A 475 -39.64 10.09 0.36
C VAL A 475 -39.91 11.21 -0.65
N ASP A 476 -38.99 11.43 -1.58
CA ASP A 476 -39.24 12.19 -2.80
C ASP A 476 -39.63 11.22 -3.94
N LYS A 477 -40.95 11.02 -4.09
CA LYS A 477 -41.50 10.10 -5.11
C LYS A 477 -41.18 10.53 -6.53
N LEU A 478 -41.13 11.84 -6.79
CA LEU A 478 -40.87 12.38 -8.11
C LEU A 478 -39.40 12.17 -8.50
N ALA A 479 -38.47 12.49 -7.59
CA ALA A 479 -37.06 12.22 -7.77
C ALA A 479 -36.80 10.72 -8.01
N GLY A 480 -37.34 9.86 -7.14
CA GLY A 480 -37.17 8.42 -7.26
C GLY A 480 -37.69 7.86 -8.59
N THR A 481 -38.88 8.30 -9.02
CA THR A 481 -39.48 7.86 -10.28
C THR A 481 -38.68 8.35 -11.47
N ASN A 482 -38.25 9.61 -11.48
CA ASN A 482 -37.45 10.19 -12.57
C ASN A 482 -36.09 9.48 -12.71
N LEU A 483 -35.40 9.20 -11.60
CA LEU A 483 -34.13 8.49 -11.58
C LEU A 483 -34.29 7.05 -12.09
N LEU A 484 -35.34 6.36 -11.65
CA LEU A 484 -35.62 4.99 -12.10
C LEU A 484 -35.99 4.95 -13.58
N THR A 485 -36.79 5.91 -14.07
CA THR A 485 -37.10 6.04 -15.51
C THR A 485 -35.84 6.31 -16.32
N ARG A 486 -34.96 7.20 -15.84
CA ARG A 486 -33.66 7.46 -16.49
C ARG A 486 -32.79 6.21 -16.54
N TRP A 487 -32.69 5.47 -15.44
CA TRP A 487 -31.96 4.19 -15.39
C TRP A 487 -32.46 3.21 -16.45
N PHE A 488 -33.77 2.96 -16.51
CA PHE A 488 -34.33 2.02 -17.48
C PHE A 488 -34.14 2.48 -18.93
N LYS A 489 -34.17 3.79 -19.20
CA LYS A 489 -33.88 4.34 -20.51
C LYS A 489 -32.43 4.07 -20.90
N VAL A 490 -31.47 4.40 -20.05
CA VAL A 490 -30.04 4.17 -20.31
C VAL A 490 -29.72 2.68 -20.42
N ALA A 491 -30.36 1.84 -19.61
CA ALA A 491 -30.25 0.38 -19.71
C ALA A 491 -30.94 -0.22 -20.96
N ALA A 492 -31.85 0.50 -21.62
CA ALA A 492 -32.36 0.10 -22.92
C ALA A 492 -31.43 0.53 -24.06
N GLU A 493 -30.81 1.71 -23.95
CA GLU A 493 -29.84 2.22 -24.91
C GLU A 493 -28.55 1.39 -24.89
N GLY A 494 -28.02 1.13 -23.68
CA GLY A 494 -26.79 0.39 -23.46
C GLY A 494 -26.80 -1.04 -24.01
N SER A 495 -27.97 -1.70 -24.14
CA SER A 495 -28.03 -3.07 -24.65
C SER A 495 -27.59 -3.16 -26.11
N ASN A 496 -27.74 -2.08 -26.88
CA ASN A 496 -27.33 -2.04 -28.29
C ASN A 496 -25.84 -1.68 -28.44
N GLU A 497 -25.28 -0.93 -27.49
CA GLU A 497 -23.93 -0.35 -27.59
C GLU A 497 -22.87 -1.15 -26.82
N TRP A 498 -23.28 -1.92 -25.80
CA TRP A 498 -22.40 -2.57 -24.83
C TRP A 498 -21.19 -3.28 -25.45
N SER A 499 -21.44 -4.20 -26.39
CA SER A 499 -20.37 -5.00 -27.00
C SER A 499 -19.37 -4.14 -27.78
N SER A 500 -19.85 -3.09 -28.45
CA SER A 500 -18.99 -2.14 -29.16
C SER A 500 -18.15 -1.35 -28.16
N VAL A 501 -18.79 -0.78 -27.13
CA VAL A 501 -18.14 0.04 -26.11
C VAL A 501 -17.08 -0.75 -25.33
N SER A 502 -17.38 -1.97 -24.88
CA SER A 502 -16.39 -2.83 -24.20
C SER A 502 -15.17 -3.11 -25.09
N THR A 503 -15.39 -3.31 -26.39
CA THR A 503 -14.30 -3.52 -27.37
C THR A 503 -13.47 -2.25 -27.57
N GLN A 504 -14.11 -1.07 -27.58
CA GLN A 504 -13.43 0.21 -27.69
C GLN A 504 -12.52 0.45 -26.47
N TRP A 505 -13.02 0.23 -25.24
CA TRP A 505 -12.21 0.35 -24.02
C TRP A 505 -10.96 -0.55 -24.05
N LYS A 506 -11.15 -1.82 -24.40
CA LYS A 506 -10.04 -2.78 -24.53
C LYS A 506 -9.02 -2.38 -25.60
N SER A 507 -9.48 -1.78 -26.70
CA SER A 507 -8.59 -1.36 -27.78
C SER A 507 -7.82 -0.08 -27.43
N ALA A 508 -8.48 0.86 -26.75
CA ALA A 508 -7.90 2.15 -26.40
C ALA A 508 -6.93 2.09 -25.21
N SER A 509 -7.01 1.08 -24.34
CA SER A 509 -6.15 0.97 -23.15
C SER A 509 -4.65 1.03 -23.48
N LYS A 510 -4.22 0.43 -24.60
CA LYS A 510 -2.81 0.47 -25.06
C LYS A 510 -2.31 1.88 -25.36
N GLU A 511 -3.17 2.71 -25.95
CA GLU A 511 -2.87 4.11 -26.24
C GLU A 511 -2.91 4.93 -24.95
N MET A 512 -3.96 4.77 -24.15
CA MET A 512 -4.23 5.54 -22.93
C MET A 512 -3.24 5.29 -21.79
N THR A 513 -2.48 4.20 -21.85
CA THR A 513 -1.38 3.90 -20.91
C THR A 513 -0.01 4.34 -21.43
N SER A 514 0.08 4.85 -22.66
CA SER A 514 1.36 5.27 -23.25
C SER A 514 1.87 6.58 -22.67
N THR A 515 3.20 6.73 -22.62
CA THR A 515 3.86 7.99 -22.23
C THR A 515 3.44 9.16 -23.12
N ILE A 516 3.29 8.91 -24.43
CA ILE A 516 2.89 9.94 -25.40
C ILE A 516 1.48 10.46 -25.08
N PHE A 517 0.53 9.56 -24.82
CA PHE A 517 -0.81 9.95 -24.41
C PHE A 517 -0.77 10.80 -23.14
N TRP A 518 -0.04 10.35 -22.11
CA TRP A 518 0.03 11.06 -20.83
C TRP A 518 0.72 12.42 -20.92
N GLN A 519 1.77 12.55 -21.73
CA GLN A 519 2.40 13.83 -22.00
C GLN A 519 1.42 14.81 -22.65
N GLN A 520 0.61 14.36 -23.61
CA GLN A 520 -0.42 15.19 -24.23
C GLN A 520 -1.56 15.52 -23.25
N TYR A 521 -2.06 14.51 -22.53
CA TYR A 521 -3.19 14.64 -21.59
C TYR A 521 -2.87 15.59 -20.43
N LEU A 522 -1.63 15.61 -19.95
CA LEU A 522 -1.16 16.49 -18.88
C LEU A 522 -0.59 17.83 -19.39
N GLY A 523 -0.56 18.05 -20.71
CA GLY A 523 -0.02 19.27 -21.31
C GLY A 523 1.50 19.44 -21.12
N LEU A 524 2.24 18.34 -21.07
CA LEU A 524 3.70 18.34 -20.98
C LEU A 524 4.29 18.68 -22.36
N LYS A 525 5.36 19.49 -22.39
CA LYS A 525 6.08 19.76 -23.63
C LYS A 525 6.97 18.58 -23.98
N ASN A 526 6.92 18.13 -25.25
CA ASN A 526 7.82 17.12 -25.79
C ASN A 526 9.29 17.53 -25.74
#